data_AF-A0A532EHB7-F1
#
_entry.id   AF-A0A532EHB7-F1
#
_cell.length_a   1.000
_cell.length_b   1.000
_cell.length_c   1.000
_cell.angle_alpha   90.00
_cell.angle_beta   90.00
_cell.angle_gamma   90.00
#
_symmetry.space_group_name_H-M   'P 1'
#
loop_
_entity.id
_entity.type
_entity.pdbx_description
1 polymer ?
#
loop_
_entity_poly.entity_id
_entity_poly.type
_entity_poly.pdbx_seq_one_letter_code
_entity_poly.pdbx_strand_id
1 'polypeptide(L)'
;RLEFYSSQELTSIVTRSAGLLNIPIDEAGAAEIARRARGTPRIVNRLIKRIRDYAEIKAGGRITKQVAQDALVWLAVDAAGLDEMDRRILLTVMEKFNGGPVGVDSLAAAVQEDRGTLEDVYEPYLIQAGFLERTGRGRQATRLAFDHFKKQKDLLSLSDDDTSVTTP
;
A
#
# COMPACT_ATOMS: atom_id res chain seq x y z
N ARG A 1 -3.22 17.86 8.56
CA ARG A 1 -3.78 16.92 7.56
C ARG A 1 -2.83 16.97 6.37
N LEU A 2 -2.15 15.89 6.01
CA LEU A 2 -1.29 15.88 4.82
C LEU A 2 -2.22 15.80 3.60
N GLU A 3 -2.25 16.86 2.81
CA GLU A 3 -2.95 16.84 1.52
C GLU A 3 -2.16 15.98 0.53
N PHE A 4 -2.87 15.24 -0.30
CA PHE A 4 -2.24 14.45 -1.34
C PHE A 4 -1.59 15.35 -2.38
N TYR A 5 -0.42 14.93 -2.84
CA TYR A 5 0.24 15.57 -3.95
C TYR A 5 -0.51 15.25 -5.24
N SER A 6 -0.70 16.27 -6.07
CA SER A 6 -1.18 16.12 -7.43
C SER A 6 -0.22 15.24 -8.24
N SER A 7 -0.72 14.68 -9.35
CA SER A 7 0.13 13.88 -10.25
C SER A 7 1.31 14.70 -10.80
N GLN A 8 1.15 16.01 -10.99
CA GLN A 8 2.23 16.90 -11.43
C GLN A 8 3.29 17.08 -10.33
N GLU A 9 2.89 17.32 -9.09
CA GLU A 9 3.86 17.45 -8.00
C GLU A 9 4.59 16.13 -7.74
N LEU A 10 3.88 15.00 -7.80
CA LEU A 10 4.51 13.68 -7.70
C LEU A 10 5.47 13.42 -8.86
N THR A 11 5.14 13.84 -10.08
CA THR A 11 6.05 13.71 -11.24
C THR A 11 7.33 14.51 -10.99
N SER A 12 7.22 15.73 -10.48
CA SER A 12 8.38 16.55 -10.08
C SER A 12 9.22 15.86 -8.99
N ILE A 13 8.58 15.21 -8.02
CA ILE A 13 9.26 14.44 -6.97
C ILE A 13 9.98 13.23 -7.57
N VAL A 14 9.34 12.49 -8.50
CA VAL A 14 9.96 11.36 -9.20
C VAL A 14 11.22 11.82 -9.94
N THR A 15 11.10 12.87 -10.76
CA THR A 15 12.22 13.40 -11.55
C THR A 15 13.37 13.85 -10.66
N ARG A 16 13.06 14.56 -9.57
CA ARG A 16 14.08 14.98 -8.59
C ARG A 16 14.77 13.78 -7.94
N SER A 17 14.00 12.80 -7.47
CA SER A 17 14.54 11.59 -6.84
C SER A 17 15.38 10.77 -7.81
N ALA A 18 15.01 10.73 -9.10
CA ALA A 18 15.81 10.08 -10.15
C ALA A 18 17.17 10.75 -10.31
N GLY A 19 17.18 12.10 -10.35
CA GLY A 19 18.41 12.89 -10.44
C GLY A 19 19.34 12.67 -9.26
N LEU A 20 18.80 12.62 -8.03
CA LEU A 20 19.60 12.33 -6.82
C LEU A 20 20.22 10.93 -6.82
N LEU A 21 19.60 9.98 -7.52
CA LEU A 21 20.06 8.60 -7.63
C LEU A 21 20.83 8.33 -8.94
N ASN A 22 21.12 9.37 -9.74
CA ASN A 22 21.73 9.28 -11.06
C ASN A 22 21.03 8.29 -12.02
N ILE A 23 19.70 8.24 -11.97
CA ILE A 23 18.89 7.37 -12.82
C ILE A 23 18.39 8.15 -14.03
N PRO A 24 18.80 7.81 -15.26
CA PRO A 24 18.20 8.38 -16.47
C PRO A 24 16.71 8.05 -16.55
N ILE A 25 15.84 9.06 -16.58
CA ILE A 25 14.39 8.91 -16.69
C ILE A 25 13.80 9.91 -17.69
N ASP A 26 12.81 9.50 -18.47
CA ASP A 26 12.01 10.42 -19.30
C ASP A 26 10.75 10.90 -18.57
N GLU A 27 10.18 12.02 -19.02
CA GLU A 27 9.00 12.63 -18.40
C GLU A 27 7.81 11.65 -18.35
N ALA A 28 7.64 10.85 -19.40
CA ALA A 28 6.55 9.88 -19.51
C ALA A 28 6.68 8.72 -18.50
N GLY A 29 7.90 8.26 -18.23
CA GLY A 29 8.23 7.28 -17.20
C GLY A 29 8.04 7.85 -15.81
N ALA A 30 8.47 9.09 -15.58
CA ALA A 30 8.24 9.78 -14.31
C ALA A 30 6.74 9.92 -14.00
N ALA A 31 5.94 10.30 -15.00
CA ALA A 31 4.49 10.43 -14.88
C ALA A 31 3.79 9.08 -14.61
N GLU A 32 4.26 7.98 -15.20
CA GLU A 32 3.72 6.63 -14.93
C GLU A 32 3.98 6.21 -13.48
N ILE A 33 5.20 6.44 -12.96
CA ILE A 33 5.55 6.16 -11.55
C ILE A 33 4.71 7.01 -10.62
N ALA A 34 4.58 8.31 -10.90
CA ALA A 34 3.79 9.25 -10.12
C ALA A 34 2.32 8.81 -10.02
N ARG A 35 1.72 8.36 -11.14
CA ARG A 35 0.34 7.86 -11.17
C ARG A 35 0.15 6.67 -10.22
N ARG A 36 1.14 5.78 -10.13
CA ARG A 36 1.12 4.61 -9.23
C ARG A 36 1.56 4.91 -7.80
N ALA A 37 2.06 6.12 -7.53
CA ALA A 37 2.49 6.52 -6.19
C ALA A 37 1.35 7.04 -5.29
N ARG A 38 0.11 7.07 -5.78
CA ARG A 38 -1.10 7.23 -4.96
C ARG A 38 -1.08 8.51 -4.10
N GLY A 39 -0.74 9.64 -4.71
CA GLY A 39 -0.67 10.94 -4.02
C GLY A 39 0.43 11.05 -2.94
N THR A 40 1.30 10.03 -2.81
CA THR A 40 2.18 9.88 -1.65
C THR A 40 3.67 9.93 -2.05
N PRO A 41 4.41 10.99 -1.69
CA PRO A 41 5.84 11.12 -2.01
C PRO A 41 6.72 9.98 -1.51
N ARG A 42 6.36 9.39 -0.36
CA ARG A 42 7.11 8.23 0.17
C ARG A 42 7.02 7.01 -0.75
N ILE A 43 5.86 6.78 -1.37
CA ILE A 43 5.68 5.67 -2.32
C ILE A 43 6.50 5.91 -3.57
N VAL A 44 6.60 7.16 -4.07
CA VAL A 44 7.51 7.53 -5.17
C VAL A 44 8.94 7.07 -4.86
N ASN A 45 9.46 7.45 -3.69
CA ASN A 45 10.83 7.14 -3.30
C ASN A 45 11.08 5.64 -3.13
N ARG A 46 10.05 4.85 -2.82
CA ARG A 46 10.14 3.39 -2.74
C ARG A 46 10.11 2.75 -4.13
N LEU A 47 9.19 3.18 -4.99
CA LEU A 47 9.05 2.67 -6.35
C LEU A 47 10.31 2.96 -7.17
N ILE A 48 10.87 4.17 -7.07
CA ILE A 48 12.01 4.57 -7.90
C ILE A 48 13.24 3.70 -7.67
N LYS A 49 13.50 3.29 -6.41
CA LYS A 49 14.62 2.40 -6.08
C LYS A 49 14.43 1.02 -6.72
N ARG A 50 13.24 0.44 -6.60
CA ARG A 50 12.93 -0.88 -7.17
C ARG A 50 12.89 -0.86 -8.70
N ILE A 51 12.35 0.20 -9.29
CA ILE A 51 12.29 0.38 -10.75
C ILE A 51 13.69 0.61 -11.32
N ARG A 52 14.58 1.31 -10.60
CA ARG A 52 16.01 1.39 -10.97
C ARG A 52 16.62 0.01 -11.03
N ASP A 53 16.48 -0.78 -9.97
CA ASP A 53 17.09 -2.11 -9.91
C ASP A 53 16.59 -3.00 -11.06
N TYR A 54 15.31 -2.88 -11.42
CA TYR A 54 14.76 -3.48 -12.64
C TYR A 54 15.41 -2.93 -13.92
N ALA A 55 15.50 -1.60 -14.07
CA ALA A 55 16.02 -0.95 -15.27
C ALA A 55 17.50 -1.25 -15.51
N GLU A 56 18.31 -1.34 -14.46
CA GLU A 56 19.72 -1.74 -14.55
C GLU A 56 19.88 -3.16 -15.07
N ILE A 57 19.03 -4.09 -14.63
CA ILE A 57 19.11 -5.50 -15.02
C ILE A 57 18.45 -5.77 -16.38
N LYS A 58 17.35 -5.07 -16.70
CA LYS A 58 16.45 -5.43 -17.81
C LYS A 58 16.32 -4.39 -18.92
N ALA A 59 16.76 -3.15 -18.72
CA ALA A 59 16.47 -2.05 -19.64
C ALA A 59 17.65 -1.06 -19.85
N GLY A 60 18.88 -1.50 -19.63
CA GLY A 60 20.07 -0.68 -19.91
C GLY A 60 20.18 0.58 -19.04
N GLY A 61 19.57 0.57 -17.85
CA GLY A 61 19.68 1.62 -16.84
C GLY A 61 18.84 2.88 -17.10
N ARG A 62 17.98 2.92 -18.15
CA ARG A 62 17.10 4.07 -18.43
C ARG A 62 15.63 3.72 -18.18
N ILE A 63 14.94 4.57 -17.42
CA ILE A 63 13.51 4.46 -17.17
C ILE A 63 12.75 5.25 -18.24
N THR A 64 12.16 4.54 -19.20
CA THR A 64 11.14 5.09 -20.10
C THR A 64 9.73 4.78 -19.59
N LYS A 65 8.70 5.33 -20.24
CA LYS A 65 7.30 4.91 -19.98
C LYS A 65 7.13 3.40 -20.00
N GLN A 66 7.66 2.72 -21.02
CA GLN A 66 7.51 1.26 -21.15
C GLN A 66 8.24 0.53 -20.03
N VAL A 67 9.46 0.94 -19.71
CA VAL A 67 10.25 0.34 -18.62
C VAL A 67 9.57 0.54 -17.27
N ALA A 68 9.00 1.72 -17.02
CA ALA A 68 8.23 1.98 -15.82
C ALA A 68 7.00 1.05 -15.74
N GLN A 69 6.26 0.89 -16.84
CA GLN A 69 5.12 -0.02 -16.89
C GLN A 69 5.52 -1.47 -16.65
N ASP A 70 6.54 -1.97 -17.35
CA ASP A 70 7.03 -3.33 -17.21
C ASP A 70 7.58 -3.60 -15.81
N ALA A 71 8.31 -2.63 -15.24
CA ALA A 71 8.77 -2.71 -13.86
C ALA A 71 7.59 -2.74 -12.88
N LEU A 72 6.58 -1.87 -13.04
CA LEU A 72 5.40 -1.87 -12.16
C LEU A 72 4.61 -3.19 -12.22
N VAL A 73 4.50 -3.79 -13.41
CA VAL A 73 3.92 -5.13 -13.59
C VAL A 73 4.80 -6.18 -12.89
N TRP A 74 6.12 -6.12 -13.08
CA TRP A 74 7.07 -7.02 -12.42
C TRP A 74 7.04 -6.90 -10.89
N LEU A 75 6.80 -5.69 -10.37
CA LEU A 75 6.64 -5.40 -8.94
C LEU A 75 5.28 -5.84 -8.38
N ALA A 76 4.42 -6.45 -9.22
CA ALA A 76 3.08 -6.92 -8.87
C ALA A 76 2.19 -5.84 -8.24
N VAL A 77 2.34 -4.59 -8.71
CA VAL A 77 1.49 -3.47 -8.28
C VAL A 77 0.17 -3.54 -9.03
N ASP A 78 -0.93 -3.74 -8.30
CA ASP A 78 -2.24 -3.90 -8.92
C ASP A 78 -2.84 -2.57 -9.43
N ALA A 79 -4.05 -2.63 -9.99
CA ALA A 79 -4.75 -1.46 -10.52
C ALA A 79 -5.12 -0.43 -9.43
N ALA A 80 -5.36 -0.87 -8.19
CA ALA A 80 -5.55 0.01 -7.04
C ALA A 80 -4.21 0.58 -6.53
N GLY A 81 -3.09 0.02 -6.98
CA GLY A 81 -1.74 0.40 -6.59
C GLY A 81 -1.22 -0.38 -5.39
N LEU A 82 -1.96 -1.39 -4.91
CA LEU A 82 -1.49 -2.27 -3.83
C LEU A 82 -0.31 -3.08 -4.35
N ASP A 83 0.79 -3.05 -3.61
CA ASP A 83 1.93 -3.91 -3.88
C ASP A 83 1.84 -5.24 -3.11
N GLU A 84 2.86 -6.07 -3.24
CA GLU A 84 2.91 -7.36 -2.55
C GLU A 84 2.78 -7.24 -1.02
N MET A 85 3.40 -6.23 -0.41
CA MET A 85 3.34 -6.06 1.04
C MET A 85 1.97 -5.53 1.48
N ASP A 86 1.40 -4.56 0.76
CA ASP A 86 0.05 -4.06 0.97
C ASP A 86 -0.96 -5.24 0.96
N ARG A 87 -0.84 -6.11 -0.05
CA ARG A 87 -1.66 -7.32 -0.18
C ARG A 87 -1.41 -8.30 0.97
N ARG A 88 -0.15 -8.53 1.35
CA ARG A 88 0.22 -9.42 2.46
C ARG A 88 -0.36 -8.93 3.78
N ILE A 89 -0.32 -7.64 4.05
CA ILE A 89 -0.91 -7.01 5.24
C ILE A 89 -2.42 -7.28 5.25
N LEU A 90 -3.13 -6.90 4.18
CA LEU A 90 -4.58 -7.05 4.11
C LEU A 90 -5.00 -8.53 4.20
N LEU A 91 -4.34 -9.43 3.47
CA LEU A 91 -4.61 -10.87 3.53
C LEU A 91 -4.33 -11.44 4.92
N THR A 92 -3.26 -11.01 5.58
CA THR A 92 -2.97 -11.44 6.96
C THR A 92 -4.09 -11.01 7.91
N VAL A 93 -4.55 -9.76 7.82
CA VAL A 93 -5.68 -9.28 8.64
C VAL A 93 -6.96 -10.06 8.35
N MET A 94 -7.27 -10.29 7.07
CA MET A 94 -8.49 -10.99 6.67
C MET A 94 -8.49 -12.48 7.02
N GLU A 95 -7.37 -13.18 6.79
CA GLU A 95 -7.31 -14.65 6.87
C GLU A 95 -6.76 -15.15 8.20
N LYS A 96 -5.71 -14.53 8.75
CA LYS A 96 -5.11 -14.98 10.02
C LYS A 96 -5.84 -14.40 11.23
N PHE A 97 -6.43 -13.22 11.08
CA PHE A 97 -7.11 -12.51 12.17
C PHE A 97 -8.62 -12.37 11.92
N ASN A 98 -9.19 -13.10 10.96
CA ASN A 98 -10.63 -13.09 10.62
C ASN A 98 -11.21 -11.69 10.41
N GLY A 99 -10.43 -10.78 9.82
CA GLY A 99 -10.80 -9.39 9.61
C GLY A 99 -10.39 -8.43 10.73
N GLY A 100 -9.75 -8.89 11.81
CA GLY A 100 -9.32 -8.07 12.96
C GLY A 100 -10.41 -7.89 14.02
N PRO A 101 -10.19 -7.06 15.07
CA PRO A 101 -9.08 -6.13 15.25
C PRO A 101 -7.76 -6.80 15.68
N VAL A 102 -6.65 -6.41 15.05
CA VAL A 102 -5.29 -6.90 15.38
C VAL A 102 -4.37 -5.77 15.88
N GLY A 103 -3.60 -6.03 16.93
CA GLY A 103 -2.57 -5.10 17.42
C GLY A 103 -1.43 -4.93 16.40
N VAL A 104 -0.81 -3.74 16.34
CA VAL A 104 0.27 -3.49 15.36
C VAL A 104 1.47 -4.41 15.56
N ASP A 105 1.83 -4.70 16.81
CA ASP A 105 2.97 -5.57 17.10
C ASP A 105 2.69 -7.01 16.61
N SER A 106 1.47 -7.50 16.78
CA SER A 106 1.05 -8.81 16.28
C SER A 106 0.98 -8.86 14.75
N LEU A 107 0.48 -7.79 14.12
CA LEU A 107 0.43 -7.69 12.67
C LEU A 107 1.84 -7.64 12.08
N ALA A 108 2.73 -6.82 12.63
CA ALA A 108 4.13 -6.69 12.28
C ALA A 108 4.87 -8.03 12.34
N ALA A 109 4.72 -8.75 13.46
CA ALA A 109 5.28 -10.09 13.61
C ALA A 109 4.72 -11.08 12.56
N ALA A 110 3.41 -11.01 12.28
CA ALA A 110 2.77 -11.93 11.34
C ALA A 110 3.17 -11.71 9.87
N VAL A 111 3.55 -10.49 9.49
CA VAL A 111 4.03 -10.14 8.14
C VAL A 111 5.56 -10.04 8.04
N GLN A 112 6.28 -10.27 9.13
CA GLN A 112 7.74 -10.16 9.24
C GLN A 112 8.27 -8.78 8.83
N GLU A 113 7.62 -7.72 9.31
CA GLU A 113 7.98 -6.34 9.04
C GLU A 113 8.12 -5.56 10.35
N ASP A 114 8.88 -4.46 10.32
CA ASP A 114 8.98 -3.56 11.46
C ASP A 114 7.67 -2.77 11.69
N ARG A 115 7.32 -2.55 12.96
CA ARG A 115 6.15 -1.79 13.37
C ARG A 115 6.15 -0.37 12.80
N GLY A 116 7.26 0.34 12.94
CA GLY A 116 7.37 1.72 12.45
C GLY A 116 7.18 1.77 10.95
N THR A 117 7.73 0.79 10.23
CA THR A 117 7.53 0.65 8.78
C THR A 117 6.05 0.43 8.43
N LEU A 118 5.33 -0.42 9.17
CA LEU A 118 3.88 -0.57 9.01
C LEU A 118 3.12 0.75 9.20
N GLU A 119 3.33 1.44 10.32
CA GLU A 119 2.60 2.67 10.68
C GLU A 119 2.96 3.86 9.76
N ASP A 120 4.22 3.99 9.37
CA ASP A 120 4.72 5.16 8.64
C ASP A 120 4.72 5.01 7.11
N VAL A 121 4.74 3.76 6.61
CA VAL A 121 4.89 3.47 5.17
C VAL A 121 3.62 2.86 4.57
N TYR A 122 3.02 1.86 5.22
CA TYR A 122 1.95 1.07 4.61
C TYR A 122 0.55 1.52 5.05
N GLU A 123 0.33 1.65 6.35
CA GLU A 123 -0.97 2.04 6.93
C GLU A 123 -1.56 3.35 6.36
N PRO A 124 -0.78 4.43 6.11
CA PRO A 124 -1.36 5.70 5.68
C PRO A 124 -2.18 5.55 4.40
N TYR A 125 -1.66 4.80 3.43
CA TYR A 125 -2.38 4.56 2.19
C TYR A 125 -3.55 3.58 2.38
N LEU A 126 -3.33 2.46 3.09
CA LEU A 126 -4.37 1.45 3.29
C LEU A 126 -5.59 2.02 4.02
N ILE A 127 -5.37 2.92 4.98
CA ILE A 127 -6.44 3.60 5.71
C ILE A 127 -7.14 4.61 4.82
N GLN A 128 -6.38 5.43 4.10
CA GLN A 128 -6.95 6.50 3.30
C GLN A 128 -7.70 5.99 2.06
N ALA A 129 -7.22 4.90 1.45
CA ALA A 129 -7.93 4.20 0.38
C ALA A 129 -9.13 3.39 0.90
N GLY A 130 -9.28 3.29 2.23
CA GLY A 130 -10.42 2.64 2.88
C GLY A 130 -10.34 1.12 2.90
N PHE A 131 -9.15 0.52 2.74
CA PHE A 131 -8.93 -0.94 2.85
C PHE A 131 -8.72 -1.39 4.31
N LEU A 132 -8.17 -0.51 5.15
CA LEU A 132 -7.85 -0.79 6.54
C LEU A 132 -8.45 0.28 7.44
N GLU A 133 -8.94 -0.10 8.61
CA GLU A 133 -9.45 0.83 9.61
C GLU A 133 -8.63 0.71 10.90
N ARG A 134 -8.30 1.85 11.49
CA ARG A 134 -7.64 1.92 12.79
C ARG A 134 -8.69 2.16 13.87
N THR A 135 -8.88 1.19 14.74
CA THR A 135 -9.78 1.25 15.90
C THR A 135 -8.97 1.39 17.19
N GLY A 136 -9.64 1.71 18.30
CA GLY A 136 -8.99 1.70 19.63
C GLY A 136 -8.47 0.32 20.06
N ARG A 137 -8.99 -0.76 19.46
CA ARG A 137 -8.61 -2.16 19.76
C ARG A 137 -7.56 -2.72 18.80
N GLY A 138 -7.29 -2.06 17.66
CA GLY A 138 -6.37 -2.55 16.64
C GLY A 138 -6.78 -2.20 15.20
N ARG A 139 -6.17 -2.89 14.24
CA ARG A 139 -6.40 -2.73 12.80
C ARG A 139 -7.43 -3.73 12.32
N GLN A 140 -8.38 -3.29 11.50
CA GLN A 140 -9.46 -4.10 10.98
C GLN A 140 -9.56 -3.93 9.46
N ALA A 141 -9.75 -5.04 8.74
CA ALA A 141 -9.98 -5.00 7.30
C ALA A 141 -11.42 -4.55 7.01
N THR A 142 -11.57 -3.60 6.10
CA THR A 142 -12.89 -3.07 5.73
C THR A 142 -13.56 -3.97 4.68
N ARG A 143 -14.85 -3.72 4.43
CA ARG A 143 -15.58 -4.40 3.35
C ARG A 143 -14.91 -4.22 1.98
N LEU A 144 -14.33 -3.03 1.72
CA LEU A 144 -13.64 -2.75 0.46
C LEU A 144 -12.46 -3.71 0.23
N ALA A 145 -11.72 -4.06 1.29
CA ALA A 145 -10.65 -5.04 1.19
C ALA A 145 -11.21 -6.42 0.81
N PHE A 146 -12.24 -6.89 1.51
CA PHE A 146 -12.88 -8.16 1.18
C PHE A 146 -13.38 -8.21 -0.27
N ASP A 147 -14.05 -7.15 -0.74
CA ASP A 147 -14.56 -7.05 -2.11
C ASP A 147 -13.41 -7.05 -3.14
N HIS A 148 -12.31 -6.32 -2.87
CA HIS A 148 -11.14 -6.27 -3.75
C HIS A 148 -10.47 -7.63 -3.94
N PHE A 149 -10.36 -8.40 -2.85
CA PHE A 149 -9.80 -9.75 -2.90
C PHE A 149 -10.84 -10.84 -3.22
N LYS A 150 -12.09 -10.46 -3.49
CA LYS A 150 -13.23 -11.37 -3.72
C LYS A 150 -13.38 -12.43 -2.61
N LYS A 151 -13.18 -12.00 -1.36
CA LYS A 151 -13.32 -12.84 -0.16
C LYS A 151 -14.61 -12.49 0.56
N GLN A 152 -15.26 -13.49 1.16
CA GLN A 152 -16.38 -13.24 2.06
C GLN A 152 -15.86 -12.97 3.46
N LYS A 153 -16.40 -11.93 4.10
CA LYS A 153 -16.29 -11.78 5.55
C LYS A 153 -17.29 -12.76 6.15
N ASP A 154 -16.86 -13.71 6.96
CA ASP A 154 -17.80 -14.50 7.75
C ASP A 154 -18.46 -13.55 8.76
N LEU A 155 -19.69 -13.11 8.45
CA LEU A 155 -20.48 -12.18 9.25
C LEU A 155 -21.05 -12.82 10.54
N LEU A 156 -20.71 -14.08 10.83
CA LEU A 156 -21.29 -14.87 11.93
C LEU A 156 -20.70 -14.57 13.33
N SER A 157 -19.82 -13.59 13.49
CA SER A 157 -19.16 -13.29 14.79
C SER A 157 -19.50 -11.94 15.41
N LEU A 158 -20.52 -11.22 14.91
CA LEU A 158 -20.91 -9.89 15.42
C LEU A 158 -22.25 -9.88 16.19
N SER A 159 -22.73 -11.02 16.68
CA SER A 159 -23.97 -11.10 17.47
C SER A 159 -23.80 -11.24 18.99
N ASP A 160 -22.59 -11.06 19.54
CA ASP A 160 -22.35 -11.28 20.98
C ASP A 160 -21.83 -10.01 21.69
N ASP A 161 -22.52 -8.87 21.58
CA ASP A 161 -22.23 -7.73 22.48
C ASP A 161 -23.39 -6.72 22.68
N ASP A 162 -24.66 -7.15 22.60
CA ASP A 162 -25.77 -6.29 23.06
C ASP A 162 -26.94 -7.06 23.68
N THR A 163 -26.68 -7.74 24.80
CA THR A 163 -27.70 -7.99 25.82
C THR A 163 -27.07 -7.84 27.20
N SER A 164 -26.73 -6.60 27.58
CA SER A 164 -26.67 -6.27 29.00
C SER A 164 -28.11 -6.08 29.49
N VAL A 165 -28.59 -7.18 30.08
CA VAL A 165 -29.81 -7.35 30.84
C VAL A 165 -30.12 -6.10 31.67
N THR A 166 -31.16 -5.37 31.27
CA THR A 166 -31.89 -4.46 32.16
C THR A 166 -33.19 -5.16 32.52
N THR A 167 -33.26 -5.72 33.73
CA THR A 167 -34.52 -6.13 34.36
C THR A 167 -34.31 -6.26 35.87
N PRO A 168 -35.36 -6.03 36.67
CA PRO A 168 -36.09 -4.78 36.89
C PRO A 168 -35.76 -4.14 38.25
#